data_AF-A0A530BTD0-F1
#
_entry.id   AF-A0A530BTD0-F1
#
_cell.length_a   1.000
_cell.length_b   1.000
_cell.length_c   1.000
_cell.angle_alpha   90.00
_cell.angle_beta   90.00
_cell.angle_gamma   90.00
#
_symmetry.space_group_name_H-M   'P 1'
#
loop_
_entity.id
_entity.type
_entity.pdbx_description
1 polymer ?
#
loop_
_entity_poly.entity_id
_entity_poly.type
_entity_poly.pdbx_seq_one_letter_code
_entity_poly.pdbx_strand_id
1 'polypeptide(L)' 'MSSTASRVCVIIAARNAARTIPAAIASALREPEAAEVVVVDDASTDDTAEV' A
#
# COMPACT_ATOMS: atom_id res chain seq x y z
N MET A 1 -7.04 2.51 -28.62
CA MET A 1 -6.90 3.53 -27.56
C MET A 1 -5.70 3.13 -26.72
N SER A 2 -4.56 3.82 -26.89
CA SER A 2 -3.40 3.58 -26.04
C SER A 2 -3.61 4.39 -24.76
N SER A 3 -4.07 3.75 -23.69
CA SER A 3 -3.83 4.32 -22.37
C SER A 3 -2.37 4.01 -22.05
N THR A 4 -1.52 5.02 -22.02
CA THR A 4 -0.36 4.94 -21.13
C THR A 4 -0.97 4.97 -19.74
N ALA A 5 -1.37 3.80 -19.19
CA ALA A 5 -1.78 3.71 -17.80
C ALA A 5 -0.64 4.33 -16.99
N SER A 6 -0.87 5.50 -16.39
CA SER A 6 0.12 6.16 -15.56
C SER A 6 0.53 5.14 -14.51
N ARG A 7 1.78 4.68 -14.56
CA ARG A 7 2.29 3.71 -13.59
C ARG A 7 2.58 4.45 -12.30
N VAL A 8 1.64 4.38 -11.37
CA VAL A 8 1.73 5.04 -10.06
C VAL A 8 2.34 4.07 -9.06
N CYS A 9 3.36 4.56 -8.33
CA CYS A 9 3.86 3.94 -7.11
C CYS A 9 3.12 4.54 -5.92
N VAL A 10 2.48 3.70 -5.11
CA VAL A 10 1.77 4.13 -3.89
C VAL A 10 2.65 3.86 -2.68
N ILE A 11 2.99 4.92 -1.93
CA ILE A 11 3.71 4.80 -0.66
C ILE A 11 2.73 4.90 0.49
N ILE A 12 2.73 3.89 1.38
CA ILE A 12 1.93 3.88 2.60
C ILE A 12 2.90 3.89 3.79
N ALA A 13 2.99 5.02 4.51
CA ALA A 13 3.67 5.05 5.80
C ALA A 13 2.75 4.42 6.86
N ALA A 14 3.25 3.44 7.60
CA ALA A 14 2.49 2.69 8.58
C ALA A 14 3.16 2.75 9.96
N ARG A 15 2.39 3.11 10.98
CA ARG A 15 2.79 2.99 12.39
C ARG A 15 1.65 2.39 13.18
N ASN A 16 1.86 1.19 13.74
CA ASN A 16 0.87 0.46 14.51
C ASN A 16 -0.48 0.28 13.78
N ALA A 17 -0.39 -0.15 12.53
CA ALA A 17 -1.48 -0.25 11.57
C ALA A 17 -1.92 -1.69 11.28
N ALA A 18 -1.56 -2.68 12.11
CA ALA A 18 -1.85 -4.10 11.87
C ALA A 18 -3.33 -4.37 11.51
N ARG A 19 -4.26 -3.60 12.10
CA ARG A 19 -5.71 -3.75 11.85
C ARG A 19 -6.21 -3.14 10.53
N THR A 20 -5.46 -2.24 9.92
CA THR A 20 -5.93 -1.44 8.77
C THR A 20 -5.04 -1.56 7.54
N ILE A 21 -3.74 -1.87 7.72
CA ILE A 21 -2.78 -1.98 6.64
C ILE A 21 -3.17 -3.01 5.56
N PRO A 22 -3.72 -4.21 5.85
CA PRO A 22 -4.16 -5.11 4.78
C PRO A 22 -5.29 -4.53 3.93
N ALA A 23 -6.24 -3.81 4.54
CA ALA A 23 -7.33 -3.17 3.80
C ALA A 23 -6.83 -2.01 2.93
N ALA A 24 -5.84 -1.25 3.41
CA ALA A 24 -5.23 -0.15 2.65
C ALA A 24 -4.45 -0.67 1.43
N ILE A 25 -3.63 -1.72 1.61
CA ILE A 25 -2.90 -2.38 0.52
C ILE A 25 -3.89 -2.92 -0.52
N ALA A 26 -4.90 -3.67 -0.08
CA ALA A 26 -5.91 -4.23 -0.96
C ALA A 26 -6.71 -3.15 -1.71
N SER A 27 -6.95 -1.99 -1.08
CA SER A 27 -7.60 -0.87 -1.75
C SER A 27 -6.71 -0.26 -2.84
N ALA A 28 -5.43 -0.02 -2.54
CA ALA A 28 -4.50 0.56 -3.51
C ALA A 28 -4.29 -0.35 -4.73
N LEU A 29 -4.13 -1.65 -4.51
CA LEU A 29 -3.93 -2.63 -5.59
C LEU A 29 -5.17 -2.84 -6.48
N ARG A 30 -6.35 -2.35 -6.11
CA ARG A 30 -7.55 -2.41 -6.95
C ARG A 30 -7.60 -1.29 -8.00
N GLU A 31 -6.83 -0.23 -7.83
CA GLU A 31 -6.84 0.90 -8.75
C GLU A 31 -6.05 0.57 -10.04
N PRO A 32 -6.61 0.78 -11.23
CA PRO A 32 -5.96 0.41 -12.51
C PRO A 32 -4.59 1.06 -12.76
N GLU A 33 -4.33 2.22 -12.15
CA GLU A 33 -3.10 2.99 -12.29
C GLU A 33 -2.00 2.55 -11.30
N ALA A 34 -2.35 1.83 -10.22
CA ALA A 34 -1.39 1.40 -9.20
C ALA A 34 -0.51 0.26 -9.74
N ALA A 35 0.74 0.59 -10.06
CA ALA A 35 1.71 -0.39 -10.56
C ALA A 35 2.41 -1.13 -9.42
N GLU A 36 2.60 -0.48 -8.28
CA GLU A 36 3.24 -1.04 -7.09
C GLU A 36 2.74 -0.33 -5.83
N VAL A 37 2.78 -1.05 -4.71
CA VAL A 37 2.50 -0.53 -3.37
C VAL A 37 3.69 -0.83 -2.49
N VAL A 38 4.28 0.20 -1.90
CA VAL A 38 5.39 0.09 -0.96
C VAL A 38 4.90 0.55 0.41
N VAL A 39 4.92 -0.36 1.38
CA VAL A 39 4.65 -0.04 2.77
C VAL A 39 5.97 0.31 3.45
N VAL A 40 6.02 1.47 4.08
CA VAL A 40 7.14 1.91 4.91
C VAL A 40 6.70 1.78 6.36
N ASP A 41 7.20 0.76 7.04
CA ASP A 41 6.98 0.60 8.48
C ASP A 41 7.83 1.62 9.27
N ASP A 42 7.16 2.54 9.95
CA ASP A 42 7.74 3.63 10.73
C ASP A 42 7.99 3.21 12.18
N ALA A 43 8.70 2.08 12.35
CA ALA A 43 9.01 1.47 13.64
C ALA A 43 7.77 1.07 14.46
N SER A 44 6.88 0.29 13.85
CA SER A 44 5.75 -0.31 14.55
C SER A 44 6.20 -1.23 15.70
N THR A 45 5.36 -1.29 16.72
CA THR A 45 5.54 -2.14 17.91
C THR A 45 4.41 -3.16 18.05
N ASP A 46 3.52 -3.23 17.05
CA ASP A 46 2.51 -4.25 16.90
C ASP A 46 2.83 -5.12 15.66
N ASP A 47 1.89 -5.97 15.28
CA ASP A 47 2.08 -6.95 14.20
C ASP A 47 2.04 -6.33 12.79
N THR A 48 2.18 -5.00 12.62
CA THR A 48 2.06 -4.32 11.31
C THR A 48 2.92 -4.94 10.21
N ALA A 49 4.14 -5.39 10.54
CA ALA A 49 5.06 -6.00 9.58
C ALA A 49 4.77 -7.48 9.27
N GLU A 50 3.88 -8.12 10.03
CA GLU A 50 3.56 -9.56 9.93
C GLU A 50 2.28 -9.85 9.13
N VAL A 51 1.55 -8.80 8.73
CA VAL A 51 0.26 -8.90 8.01
C VAL A 51 0.43 -9.08 6.51
#